data_AF-A0A238JQ27-F1
#
_entry.id   AF-A0A238JQ27-F1
#
_cell.length_a   1.000
_cell.length_b   1.000
_cell.length_c   1.000
_cell.angle_alpha   90.00
_cell.angle_beta   90.00
_cell.angle_gamma   90.00
#
_symmetry.space_group_name_H-M   'P 1'
#
loop_
_entity.id
_entity.type
_entity.pdbx_description
1 polymer ?
#
loop_
_entity_poly.entity_id
_entity_poly.type
_entity_poly.pdbx_seq_one_letter_code
_entity_poly.pdbx_strand_id
1 'polypeptide(L)' 'MCGKDAVQKYRPFCSGRCADLDLGKWLTGEYAIPADDAESMEEAAEESARQEQKPN' A
#
# COMPACT_ATOMS: atom_id res chain seq x y z
N MET A 1 -13.09 -7.77 0.44
CA MET A 1 -13.96 -6.64 0.01
C MET A 1 -15.41 -7.11 -0.06
N CYS A 2 -16.42 -6.25 0.14
CA CYS A 2 -17.86 -6.61 0.23
C CYS A 2 -18.48 -7.32 -0.99
N GLY A 3 -17.84 -7.24 -2.17
CA GLY A 3 -18.33 -7.84 -3.43
C GLY A 3 -19.50 -7.12 -4.11
N LYS A 4 -20.01 -6.01 -3.55
CA LYS A 4 -21.07 -5.20 -4.16
C LYS A 4 -20.50 -4.23 -5.20
N ASP A 5 -21.36 -3.80 -6.13
CA ASP A 5 -21.00 -2.81 -7.15
C ASP A 5 -20.53 -1.49 -6.55
N ALA A 6 -19.57 -0.86 -7.25
CA ALA A 6 -19.08 0.46 -6.88
C ALA A 6 -20.16 1.52 -7.15
N VAL A 7 -20.31 2.45 -6.21
CA VAL A 7 -21.21 3.61 -6.36
C VAL A 7 -20.41 4.85 -6.66
N GLN A 8 -20.93 5.76 -7.49
CA GLN A 8 -20.20 6.92 -8.00
C GLN A 8 -19.46 7.73 -6.92
N LYS A 9 -20.11 7.96 -5.76
CA LYS A 9 -19.51 8.70 -4.64
C LYS A 9 -18.29 8.01 -4.00
N TYR A 10 -18.26 6.67 -4.01
CA TYR A 10 -17.25 5.89 -3.29
C TYR A 10 -16.34 5.09 -4.23
N ARG A 11 -16.36 5.33 -5.54
CA ARG A 11 -15.52 4.59 -6.49
C ARG A 11 -14.05 4.65 -6.05
N PRO A 12 -13.33 3.51 -6.07
CA PRO A 12 -13.71 2.20 -6.65
C PRO A 12 -14.54 1.27 -5.74
N PHE A 13 -15.04 1.75 -4.60
CA PHE A 13 -15.70 0.93 -3.57
C PHE A 13 -17.23 1.00 -3.56
N CYS A 14 -17.84 0.01 -2.89
CA CYS A 14 -19.30 -0.07 -2.70
C CYS A 14 -19.84 0.90 -1.64
N SER A 15 -18.99 1.37 -0.71
CA SER A 15 -19.38 2.27 0.40
C SER A 15 -18.14 2.87 1.08
N GLY A 16 -18.34 3.91 1.89
CA GLY A 16 -17.27 4.47 2.73
C GLY A 16 -16.62 3.45 3.67
N ARG A 17 -17.44 2.57 4.29
CA ARG A 17 -16.93 1.49 5.14
C ARG A 17 -15.95 0.56 4.41
N CYS A 18 -16.16 0.31 3.12
CA CYS A 18 -15.27 -0.53 2.33
C CYS A 18 -13.97 0.17 1.93
N ALA A 19 -14.01 1.50 1.74
CA ALA A 19 -12.80 2.31 1.58
C ALA A 19 -11.96 2.29 2.86
N ASP A 20 -12.60 2.45 4.03
CA ASP A 20 -11.90 2.43 5.32
C ASP A 20 -11.26 1.07 5.62
N LEU A 21 -11.94 -0.03 5.25
CA LEU A 21 -11.39 -1.38 5.40
C LEU A 21 -10.18 -1.62 4.49
N ASP A 22 -10.21 -1.09 3.26
CA ASP A 22 -9.06 -1.16 2.35
C ASP A 22 -7.89 -0.37 2.91
N LEU A 23 -8.13 0.85 3.37
CA LEU A 23 -7.12 1.66 4.08
C LEU A 23 -6.56 0.90 5.30
N GLY A 24 -7.40 0.21 6.06
CA GLY A 24 -6.94 -0.64 7.16
C GLY A 24 -5.95 -1.73 6.73
N LYS A 25 -6.17 -2.35 5.57
CA LYS A 25 -5.24 -3.36 5.00
C LYS A 25 -3.90 -2.75 4.60
N TRP A 26 -3.91 -1.52 4.06
CA TRP A 26 -2.69 -0.77 3.81
C TRP A 26 -1.92 -0.48 5.11
N LEU A 27 -2.60 0.07 6.10
CA LEU A 27 -1.97 0.48 7.37
C LEU A 27 -1.46 -0.69 8.21
N THR A 28 -2.06 -1.86 8.06
CA THR A 28 -1.63 -3.09 8.75
C THR A 28 -0.56 -3.87 7.98
N GLY A 29 -0.19 -3.41 6.78
CA GLY A 29 0.78 -4.09 5.93
C GLY A 29 0.25 -5.40 5.33
N GLU A 30 -1.07 -5.62 5.31
CA GLU A 30 -1.65 -6.80 4.66
C GLU A 30 -1.41 -6.80 3.14
N TYR A 31 -1.23 -5.60 2.57
CA TYR A 31 -0.80 -5.41 1.18
C TYR A 31 0.71 -5.27 1.01
N ALA A 32 1.51 -5.50 2.06
CA ALA A 32 2.97 -5.49 1.93
C ALA A 32 3.44 -6.66 1.06
N ILE A 33 4.41 -6.39 0.18
CA ILE A 33 5.08 -7.44 -0.60
C ILE A 33 6.19 -8.02 0.30
N PRO A 34 6.21 -9.35 0.51
CA PRO A 34 7.28 -9.99 1.26
C PRO A 34 8.64 -9.75 0.61
N ALA A 35 9.67 -9.55 1.44
CA ALA A 35 11.07 -9.58 1.02
C ALA A 35 11.49 -11.04 0.76
N ASP A 36 12.12 -11.31 -0.38
CA ASP A 36 12.61 -12.67 -0.73
C ASP A 36 13.80 -13.11 0.13
N ASP A 37 14.61 -12.16 0.63
CA ASP A 37 15.76 -12.41 1.52
C ASP A 37 16.18 -11.16 2.32
N ALA A 38 17.09 -11.34 3.27
CA ALA A 38 17.60 -10.25 4.12
C ALA A 38 18.39 -9.19 3.32
N GLU A 39 19.02 -9.58 2.20
CA GLU A 39 19.73 -8.65 1.31
C GLU A 39 18.76 -7.68 0.63
N SER A 40 17.55 -8.14 0.24
CA SER A 40 16.54 -7.24 -0.36
C SER A 40 16.07 -6.12 0.57
N MET A 41 16.08 -6.33 1.89
CA MET A 41 15.73 -5.29 2.87
C MET A 41 16.84 -4.24 2.99
N GLU A 42 18.10 -4.67 2.90
CA GLU A 42 19.26 -3.78 2.92
C GLU A 42 19.33 -2.97 1.63
N GLU A 43 19.15 -3.60 0.46
CA GLU A 43 19.07 -2.90 -0.84
C GLU A 43 17.92 -1.88 -0.87
N ALA A 44 16.73 -2.24 -0.35
CA ALA A 44 15.60 -1.31 -0.31
C ALA A 44 15.85 -0.09 0.60
N ALA A 45 16.57 -0.29 1.72
CA ALA A 45 16.94 0.79 2.62
C ALA A 45 18.00 1.71 1.98
N GLU A 46 19.00 1.12 1.31
CA GLU A 46 20.03 1.86 0.58
C GLU A 46 19.44 2.66 -0.60
N GLU A 47 18.49 2.09 -1.33
CA GLU A 47 17.82 2.77 -2.44
C GLU A 47 16.93 3.93 -1.97
N SER A 48 16.21 3.74 -0.87
CA SER A 48 15.43 4.80 -0.23
C SER A 48 16.34 5.96 0.20
N ALA A 49 17.44 5.66 0.90
CA ALA A 49 18.41 6.67 1.32
C ALA A 49 19.07 7.40 0.14
N ARG A 50 19.28 6.70 -0.99
CA ARG A 50 19.85 7.28 -2.21
C ARG A 50 18.86 8.18 -2.95
N GLN A 51 17.56 7.86 -2.93
CA GLN A 51 16.51 8.71 -3.50
C GLN A 51 16.39 10.04 -2.73
N GLU A 52 16.54 10.03 -1.41
CA GLU A 52 16.51 11.24 -0.57
C GLU A 52 17.72 12.17 -0.80
N GLN A 53 18.86 11.64 -1.25
CA GLN A 53 20.10 12.40 -1.47
C GLN A 53 20.23 12.99 -2.88
N LYS A 54 19.28 12.71 -3.78
CA LYS A 54 19.34 13.21 -5.16
C LYS A 54 18.91 14.68 -5.16
N PRO A 55 19.81 15.65 -5.45
CA PRO A 55 19.41 17.04 -5.57
C PRO A 55 18.44 17.16 -6.76
N ASN A 56 17.34 17.91 -6.55
CA ASN A 56 16.34 18.20 -7.60
C ASN A 56 16.98 18.80 -8.85
#